data_AF-A0A3N5JB40-F1
#
_entry.id   AF-A0A3N5JB40-F1
#
_cell.length_a   1.000
_cell.length_b   1.000
_cell.length_c   1.000
_cell.angle_alpha   90.00
_cell.angle_beta   90.00
_cell.angle_gamma   90.00
#
_symmetry.space_group_name_H-M   'P 1'
#
loop_
_entity.id
_entity.type
_entity.pdbx_description
1 polymer ?
#
loop_
_entity_poly.entity_id
_entity_poly.type
_entity_poly.pdbx_seq_one_letter_code
_entity_poly.pdbx_strand_id
1 'polypeptide(L)'
;MMKFFGAGKPINSVDYYKGDQKRSDTFDGEKLASTAIIDIDRELFVNIDHKRQEYTQMTFEEWRQMFEQTMKDLKQDQAQEESETKTDVKWDIKVDVKETGAKEQIEGRPTDQVIITLDVNTTVTAQEEGKAPETAKANLIVTSSQWMFKGDDSAQKEMMLFSLKMIKKLGIAPDKASMQQMMHQVFESYPQLGAAMEKLQKESDKLGGVAMRVESLYESKADPQTAQAMKEGKKDKESTEIPTSVGGLVGGLGKKMLNKQLEKKQEHKDRTTLLKSKLEVTDLTTSSLGSGLFEIPASYKLVKPQTK
;
A
#
# COMPACT_ATOMS: atom_id res chain seq x y z
N MET A 1 -9.81 -2.09 -18.10
CA MET A 1 -8.79 -1.02 -17.98
C MET A 1 -9.08 -0.14 -16.77
N MET A 2 -8.44 -0.43 -15.64
CA MET A 2 -8.40 0.44 -14.46
C MET A 2 -7.44 1.58 -14.80
N LYS A 3 -7.97 2.80 -14.96
CA LYS A 3 -7.12 4.00 -15.02
C LYS A 3 -6.54 4.21 -13.62
N PHE A 4 -5.30 3.77 -13.40
CA PHE A 4 -4.47 4.34 -12.33
C PHE A 4 -4.21 5.80 -12.72
N PHE A 5 -5.08 6.70 -12.28
CA PHE A 5 -4.86 8.13 -12.41
C PHE A 5 -3.63 8.50 -11.59
N GLY A 6 -2.58 8.93 -12.28
CA GLY A 6 -1.44 9.59 -11.65
C GLY A 6 -1.89 10.81 -10.85
N ALA A 7 -1.17 11.07 -9.75
CA ALA A 7 -1.19 12.32 -8.98
C ALA A 7 -2.57 13.00 -8.85
N GLY A 8 -3.54 12.30 -8.25
CA GLY A 8 -4.88 12.83 -8.00
C GLY A 8 -4.92 13.93 -6.93
N LYS A 9 -6.02 14.69 -6.94
CA LYS A 9 -6.42 15.50 -5.77
C LYS A 9 -6.50 14.60 -4.53
N PRO A 10 -6.30 15.14 -3.31
CA PRO A 10 -6.52 14.38 -2.09
C PRO A 10 -7.90 13.73 -2.10
N ILE A 11 -7.94 12.44 -1.79
CA ILE A 11 -9.20 11.72 -1.57
C ILE A 11 -9.48 11.81 -0.07
N ASN A 12 -10.61 12.40 0.27
CA ASN A 12 -11.07 12.45 1.65
C ASN A 12 -12.00 11.25 1.90
N SER A 13 -11.80 10.57 3.02
CA SER A 13 -12.66 9.48 3.44
C SER A 13 -12.85 9.47 4.95
N VAL A 14 -13.99 8.94 5.39
CA VAL A 14 -14.27 8.67 6.80
C VAL A 14 -14.66 7.22 6.95
N ASP A 15 -13.99 6.52 7.86
CA ASP A 15 -14.31 5.15 8.23
C ASP A 15 -15.01 5.12 9.60
N TYR A 16 -16.11 4.38 9.67
CA TYR A 16 -16.87 4.14 10.88
C TYR A 16 -16.88 2.65 11.18
N TYR A 17 -16.64 2.29 12.45
CA TYR A 17 -16.64 0.92 12.93
C TYR A 17 -17.60 0.81 14.11
N LYS A 18 -18.50 -0.19 14.07
CA LYS A 18 -19.44 -0.48 15.16
C LYS A 18 -19.80 -1.96 15.18
N GLY A 19 -19.17 -2.72 16.05
CA GLY A 19 -19.38 -4.15 16.24
C GLY A 19 -19.11 -4.93 14.95
N ASP A 20 -20.19 -5.33 14.29
CA ASP A 20 -20.17 -6.16 13.07
C ASP A 20 -20.37 -5.33 11.79
N GLN A 21 -20.42 -3.99 11.91
CA GLN A 21 -20.63 -3.09 10.79
C GLN A 21 -19.43 -2.16 10.59
N LYS A 22 -19.06 -1.98 9.32
CA LYS A 22 -18.11 -0.96 8.86
C LYS A 22 -18.77 -0.13 7.78
N ARG A 23 -18.57 1.18 7.83
CA ARG A 23 -18.97 2.12 6.77
C ARG A 23 -17.75 2.93 6.35
N SER A 24 -17.53 3.05 5.05
CA SER A 24 -16.46 3.84 4.44
C SER A 24 -17.06 4.85 3.49
N ASP A 25 -16.99 6.12 3.86
CA ASP A 25 -17.50 7.24 3.09
C ASP A 25 -16.36 7.87 2.30
N THR A 26 -16.55 8.07 1.00
CA THR A 26 -15.58 8.75 0.14
C THR A 26 -16.19 10.04 -0.40
N PHE A 27 -15.43 11.13 -0.38
CA PHE A 27 -15.88 12.46 -0.74
C PHE A 27 -15.22 12.98 -2.03
N ASP A 28 -15.99 13.67 -2.85
CA ASP A 28 -15.49 14.51 -3.95
C ASP A 28 -15.62 15.98 -3.54
N GLY A 29 -14.51 16.55 -3.08
CA GLY A 29 -14.52 17.82 -2.34
C GLY A 29 -15.24 17.66 -1.00
N GLU A 30 -16.30 18.44 -0.79
CA GLU A 30 -17.14 18.38 0.42
C GLU A 30 -18.36 17.46 0.25
N LYS A 31 -18.60 16.93 -0.95
CA LYS A 31 -19.79 16.13 -1.24
C LYS A 31 -19.50 14.65 -1.05
N LEU A 32 -20.36 13.96 -0.30
CA LEU A 32 -20.34 12.52 -0.19
C LEU A 32 -20.61 11.90 -1.57
N ALA A 33 -19.62 11.19 -2.12
CA ALA A 33 -19.67 10.65 -3.48
C ALA A 33 -20.10 9.19 -3.49
N SER A 34 -19.48 8.37 -2.63
CA SER A 34 -19.78 6.95 -2.50
C SER A 34 -19.65 6.48 -1.06
N THR A 35 -20.45 5.48 -0.70
CA THR A 35 -20.37 4.81 0.60
C THR A 35 -20.25 3.30 0.39
N ALA A 36 -19.30 2.67 1.05
CA ALA A 36 -19.24 1.21 1.16
C ALA A 36 -19.65 0.79 2.58
N ILE A 37 -20.60 -0.12 2.70
CA ILE A 37 -21.00 -0.71 3.98
C ILE A 37 -20.70 -2.19 3.95
N ILE A 38 -20.11 -2.67 5.03
CA ILE A 38 -19.90 -4.07 5.30
C ILE A 38 -20.69 -4.41 6.54
N ASP A 39 -21.55 -5.42 6.44
CA ASP A 39 -22.32 -5.96 7.55
C ASP A 39 -21.98 -7.44 7.70
N ILE A 40 -21.21 -7.78 8.74
CA ILE A 40 -20.73 -9.14 9.01
C ILE A 40 -21.87 -10.03 9.51
N ASP A 41 -22.82 -9.47 10.27
CA ASP A 41 -23.95 -10.23 10.82
C ASP A 41 -24.91 -10.62 9.70
N ARG A 42 -25.19 -9.68 8.79
CA ARG A 42 -26.03 -9.92 7.60
C ARG A 42 -25.29 -10.56 6.43
N GLU A 43 -23.96 -10.69 6.51
CA GLU A 43 -23.09 -11.21 5.45
C GLU A 43 -23.21 -10.44 4.12
N LEU A 44 -23.22 -9.11 4.20
CA LEU A 44 -23.44 -8.24 3.06
C LEU A 44 -22.30 -7.23 2.84
N PHE A 45 -21.93 -7.08 1.58
CA PHE A 45 -21.26 -5.92 1.03
C PHE A 45 -22.30 -5.04 0.34
N VAL A 46 -22.32 -3.75 0.65
CA VAL A 46 -23.18 -2.76 0.02
C VAL A 46 -22.32 -1.63 -0.51
N ASN A 47 -22.51 -1.25 -1.77
CA ASN A 47 -21.87 -0.08 -2.35
C ASN A 47 -22.94 0.90 -2.80
N ILE A 48 -22.86 2.14 -2.33
CA ILE A 48 -23.82 3.20 -2.57
C ILE A 48 -23.16 4.28 -3.43
N ASP A 49 -23.81 4.64 -4.53
CA ASP A 49 -23.48 5.80 -5.36
C ASP A 49 -24.46 6.94 -5.02
N HIS A 50 -23.96 7.96 -4.32
CA HIS A 50 -24.77 9.09 -3.87
C HIS A 50 -25.14 10.06 -5.01
N LYS A 51 -24.38 10.05 -6.11
CA LYS A 51 -24.66 10.88 -7.28
C LYS A 51 -25.82 10.30 -8.08
N ARG A 52 -25.89 8.97 -8.19
CA ARG A 52 -26.96 8.26 -8.90
C ARG A 52 -28.14 7.89 -8.02
N GLN A 53 -27.98 7.97 -6.69
CA GLN A 53 -28.96 7.48 -5.72
C GLN A 53 -29.28 6.01 -5.95
N GLU A 54 -28.23 5.23 -6.23
CA GLU A 54 -28.30 3.81 -6.51
C GLU A 54 -27.39 3.07 -5.54
N TYR A 55 -27.67 1.79 -5.30
CA TYR A 55 -26.77 0.92 -4.55
C TYR A 55 -26.73 -0.48 -5.15
N THR A 56 -25.62 -1.17 -4.94
CA THR A 56 -25.48 -2.60 -5.19
C THR A 56 -25.32 -3.31 -3.86
N GLN A 57 -25.72 -4.57 -3.81
CA GLN A 57 -25.44 -5.46 -2.70
C GLN A 57 -24.87 -6.77 -3.23
N MET A 58 -23.99 -7.37 -2.45
CA MET A 58 -23.37 -8.66 -2.72
C MET A 58 -23.24 -9.41 -1.39
N THR A 59 -23.68 -10.65 -1.35
CA THR A 59 -23.50 -11.52 -0.18
C THR A 59 -22.07 -12.03 -0.09
N PHE A 60 -21.66 -12.48 1.10
CA PHE A 60 -20.34 -13.09 1.28
C PHE A 60 -20.19 -14.39 0.47
N GLU A 61 -21.29 -15.13 0.26
CA GLU A 61 -21.31 -16.31 -0.59
C GLU A 61 -21.08 -15.96 -2.07
N GLU A 62 -21.81 -14.98 -2.61
CA GLU A 62 -21.59 -14.50 -3.99
C GLU A 62 -20.16 -13.97 -4.18
N TRP A 63 -19.63 -13.26 -3.18
CA TRP A 63 -18.24 -12.80 -3.20
C TRP A 63 -17.25 -13.98 -3.24
N ARG A 64 -17.47 -15.02 -2.42
CA ARG A 64 -16.62 -16.23 -2.42
C ARG A 64 -16.65 -16.95 -3.76
N GLN A 65 -17.82 -17.12 -4.36
CA GLN A 65 -17.96 -17.73 -5.68
C GLN A 65 -17.24 -16.92 -6.77
N MET A 66 -17.41 -15.60 -6.75
CA MET A 66 -16.70 -14.69 -7.66
C MET A 66 -15.18 -14.79 -7.47
N PHE A 67 -14.71 -14.84 -6.22
CA PHE A 67 -13.30 -14.99 -5.89
C PHE A 67 -12.73 -16.34 -6.36
N GLU A 68 -13.43 -17.45 -6.11
CA GLU A 68 -13.03 -18.77 -6.57
C GLU A 68 -12.96 -18.85 -8.10
N GLN A 69 -13.94 -18.28 -8.80
CA GLN A 69 -13.95 -18.24 -10.26
C GLN A 69 -12.76 -17.43 -10.79
N THR A 70 -12.54 -16.23 -10.23
CA THR A 70 -11.39 -15.38 -10.60
C THR A 70 -10.07 -16.11 -10.37
N MET A 71 -9.93 -16.84 -9.26
CA MET A 71 -8.73 -17.64 -8.98
C MET A 71 -8.56 -18.83 -9.93
N LYS A 72 -9.64 -19.43 -10.44
CA LYS A 72 -9.57 -20.49 -11.45
C LYS A 72 -9.15 -19.92 -12.80
N ASP A 73 -9.74 -18.81 -13.22
CA ASP A 73 -9.42 -18.15 -14.49
C ASP A 73 -7.94 -17.74 -14.51
N LEU A 74 -7.44 -17.11 -13.44
CA LEU A 74 -6.03 -16.76 -13.29
C LEU A 74 -5.09 -17.98 -13.37
N LYS A 75 -5.48 -19.12 -12.79
CA LYS A 75 -4.67 -20.36 -12.86
C LYS A 75 -4.68 -20.97 -14.27
N GLN A 76 -5.79 -20.87 -14.99
CA GLN A 76 -5.89 -21.35 -16.37
C GLN A 76 -5.04 -20.50 -17.31
N ASP A 77 -5.06 -19.18 -17.16
CA ASP A 77 -4.21 -18.26 -17.91
C ASP A 77 -2.72 -18.55 -17.64
N GLN A 78 -2.34 -18.74 -16.37
CA GLN A 78 -0.96 -19.10 -16.00
C GLN A 78 -0.51 -20.45 -16.58
N ALA A 79 -1.37 -21.47 -16.56
CA ALA A 79 -1.06 -22.78 -17.12
C ALA A 79 -0.95 -22.79 -18.65
N GLN A 80 -1.62 -21.86 -19.35
CA GLN A 80 -1.46 -21.66 -20.79
C GLN A 80 -0.18 -20.89 -21.15
N GLU A 81 0.32 -20.01 -20.28
CA GLU A 81 1.58 -19.27 -20.50
C GLU A 81 2.84 -20.06 -20.11
N GLU A 82 2.74 -21.03 -19.19
CA GLU A 82 3.88 -21.87 -18.75
C GLU A 82 4.39 -22.89 -19.80
N SER A 83 3.75 -23.00 -20.99
CA SER A 83 4.13 -24.02 -21.98
C SER A 83 5.31 -23.68 -22.89
N GLU A 84 5.86 -22.45 -22.88
CA GLU A 84 6.94 -22.07 -23.82
C GLU A 84 8.22 -21.49 -23.19
N THR A 85 8.19 -20.97 -21.95
CA THR A 85 9.39 -20.36 -21.32
C THR A 85 9.48 -20.65 -19.83
N LYS A 86 10.59 -21.26 -19.39
CA LYS A 86 10.89 -21.41 -17.95
C LYS A 86 11.48 -20.10 -17.42
N THR A 87 10.78 -19.45 -16.51
CA THR A 87 11.21 -18.20 -15.87
C THR A 87 11.54 -18.46 -14.41
N ASP A 88 12.80 -18.29 -14.02
CA ASP A 88 13.25 -18.35 -12.62
C ASP A 88 13.26 -16.92 -12.05
N VAL A 89 12.61 -16.72 -10.90
CA VAL A 89 12.53 -15.40 -10.24
C VAL A 89 13.11 -15.49 -8.84
N LYS A 90 14.22 -14.78 -8.61
CA LYS A 90 14.88 -14.67 -7.32
C LYS A 90 14.60 -13.31 -6.68
N TRP A 91 14.25 -13.34 -5.40
CA TRP A 91 13.97 -12.16 -4.58
C TRP A 91 15.02 -12.02 -3.48
N ASP A 92 15.60 -10.83 -3.35
CA ASP A 92 16.38 -10.41 -2.18
C ASP A 92 15.65 -9.26 -1.50
N ILE A 93 15.21 -9.53 -0.26
CA ILE A 93 14.33 -8.63 0.50
C ILE A 93 15.06 -8.23 1.77
N LYS A 94 15.24 -6.93 1.95
CA LYS A 94 15.80 -6.33 3.16
C LYS A 94 14.77 -5.40 3.77
N VAL A 95 14.46 -5.66 5.03
CA VAL A 95 13.60 -4.80 5.84
C VAL A 95 14.43 -4.12 6.90
N ASP A 96 14.21 -2.84 7.12
CA ASP A 96 14.73 -2.08 8.25
C ASP A 96 13.59 -1.33 8.95
N VAL A 97 13.57 -1.36 10.28
CA VAL A 97 12.57 -0.68 11.11
C VAL A 97 13.32 0.14 12.15
N LYS A 98 13.16 1.46 12.09
CA LYS A 98 13.91 2.41 12.91
C LYS A 98 12.98 3.37 13.61
N GLU A 99 12.97 3.34 14.94
CA GLU A 99 12.46 4.44 15.75
C GLU A 99 13.44 5.61 15.66
N THR A 100 12.94 6.78 15.28
CA THR A 100 13.81 7.96 15.10
C THR A 100 13.99 8.76 16.39
N GLY A 101 13.12 8.51 17.39
CA GLY A 101 12.99 9.33 18.59
C GLY A 101 12.32 10.69 18.35
N ALA A 102 11.94 11.00 17.12
CA ALA A 102 11.19 12.21 16.81
C ALA A 102 9.75 12.09 17.32
N LYS A 103 9.25 13.22 17.84
CA LYS A 103 7.90 13.35 18.38
C LYS A 103 7.19 14.51 17.72
N GLU A 104 5.91 14.35 17.45
CA GLU A 104 5.05 15.40 16.87
C GLU A 104 3.66 15.31 17.52
N GLN A 105 2.87 16.37 17.42
CA GLN A 105 1.43 16.31 17.71
C GLN A 105 0.67 16.39 16.39
N ILE A 106 -0.18 15.39 16.12
CA ILE A 106 -1.06 15.36 14.96
C ILE A 106 -2.48 15.36 15.48
N GLU A 107 -3.28 16.37 15.13
CA GLU A 107 -4.64 16.58 15.68
C GLU A 107 -4.68 16.53 17.22
N GLY A 108 -3.70 17.17 17.87
CA GLY A 108 -3.56 17.21 19.34
C GLY A 108 -3.14 15.88 19.99
N ARG A 109 -2.84 14.85 19.21
CA ARG A 109 -2.42 13.53 19.70
C ARG A 109 -0.89 13.39 19.63
N PRO A 110 -0.21 12.96 20.72
CA PRO A 110 1.23 12.76 20.70
C PRO A 110 1.59 11.53 19.86
N THR A 111 2.48 11.70 18.89
CA THR A 111 2.93 10.63 18.01
C THR A 111 4.44 10.44 18.07
N ASP A 112 4.88 9.20 17.91
CA ASP A 112 6.29 8.84 17.76
C ASP A 112 6.56 8.41 16.31
N GLN A 113 7.69 8.84 15.75
CA GLN A 113 8.04 8.49 14.37
C GLN A 113 8.81 7.17 14.27
N VAL A 114 8.33 6.31 13.37
CA VAL A 114 8.99 5.08 12.94
C VAL A 114 9.21 5.15 11.44
N ILE A 115 10.42 4.82 10.99
CA ILE A 115 10.75 4.68 9.57
C ILE A 115 10.90 3.20 9.26
N ILE A 116 10.15 2.74 8.27
CA ILE A 116 10.25 1.40 7.69
C ILE A 116 10.87 1.53 6.31
N THR A 117 11.92 0.78 6.04
CA THR A 117 12.54 0.69 4.72
C THR A 117 12.48 -0.73 4.22
N LEU A 118 11.92 -0.93 3.03
CA LEU A 118 11.85 -2.20 2.33
C LEU A 118 12.65 -2.05 1.03
N ASP A 119 13.75 -2.78 0.89
CA ASP A 119 14.57 -2.85 -0.33
C ASP A 119 14.37 -4.24 -0.95
N VAL A 120 13.73 -4.29 -2.10
CA VAL A 120 13.42 -5.52 -2.85
C VAL A 120 14.23 -5.52 -4.13
N ASN A 121 15.08 -6.52 -4.28
CA ASN A 121 15.86 -6.78 -5.49
C ASN A 121 15.32 -8.04 -6.14
N THR A 122 14.93 -7.95 -7.39
CA THR A 122 14.40 -9.08 -8.16
C THR A 122 15.37 -9.40 -9.28
N THR A 123 15.73 -10.67 -9.44
CA THR A 123 16.47 -11.18 -10.60
C THR A 123 15.57 -12.17 -11.32
N VAL A 124 15.29 -11.91 -12.59
CA VAL A 124 14.49 -12.77 -13.46
C VAL A 124 15.42 -13.39 -14.48
N THR A 125 15.45 -14.72 -14.55
CA THR A 125 16.19 -15.46 -15.58
C THR A 125 15.20 -16.21 -16.44
N ALA A 126 15.06 -15.78 -17.69
CA ALA A 126 14.25 -16.47 -18.70
C ALA A 126 15.14 -17.44 -19.49
N GLN A 127 14.69 -18.68 -19.62
CA GLN A 127 15.35 -19.68 -20.44
C GLN A 127 14.37 -20.21 -21.50
N GLU A 128 14.62 -19.81 -22.75
CA GLU A 128 13.95 -20.34 -23.94
C GLU A 128 14.77 -21.48 -24.53
N GLU A 129 14.09 -22.50 -25.07
CA GLU A 129 14.76 -23.66 -25.65
C GLU A 129 15.56 -23.25 -26.89
N GLY A 130 16.88 -23.51 -26.87
CA GLY A 130 17.80 -23.16 -27.96
C GLY A 130 18.38 -21.74 -27.93
N LYS A 131 18.05 -20.91 -26.93
CA LYS A 131 18.65 -19.58 -26.72
C LYS A 131 19.49 -19.50 -25.45
N ALA A 132 20.41 -18.55 -25.40
CA ALA A 132 21.14 -18.24 -24.18
C ALA A 132 20.16 -17.65 -23.13
N PRO A 133 20.32 -17.99 -21.83
CA PRO A 133 19.44 -17.47 -20.79
C PRO A 133 19.59 -15.95 -20.67
N GLU A 134 18.47 -15.24 -20.67
CA GLU A 134 18.42 -13.80 -20.47
C GLU A 134 18.16 -13.49 -19.00
N THR A 135 18.98 -12.62 -18.40
CA THR A 135 18.84 -12.23 -16.99
C THR A 135 18.55 -10.74 -16.88
N ALA A 136 17.43 -10.40 -16.27
CA ALA A 136 17.05 -9.03 -15.94
C ALA A 136 17.08 -8.82 -14.43
N LYS A 137 17.49 -7.62 -13.99
CA LYS A 137 17.47 -7.22 -12.58
C LYS A 137 16.57 -5.99 -12.41
N ALA A 138 15.74 -6.03 -11.38
CA ALA A 138 14.89 -4.92 -10.97
C ALA A 138 15.11 -4.63 -9.48
N ASN A 139 14.92 -3.37 -9.10
CA ASN A 139 14.99 -2.94 -7.71
C ASN A 139 13.80 -2.02 -7.40
N LEU A 140 13.17 -2.26 -6.25
CA LEU A 140 12.16 -1.41 -5.66
C LEU A 140 12.53 -1.12 -4.21
N ILE A 141 12.60 0.15 -3.86
CA ILE A 141 12.83 0.62 -2.50
C ILE A 141 11.61 1.40 -2.06
N VAL A 142 11.01 0.96 -0.96
CA VAL A 142 9.89 1.64 -0.33
C VAL A 142 10.35 2.14 1.03
N THR A 143 10.36 3.45 1.23
CA THR A 143 10.62 4.07 2.53
C THR A 143 9.33 4.67 3.05
N SER A 144 8.84 4.20 4.20
CA SER A 144 7.62 4.68 4.84
C SER A 144 7.95 5.34 6.17
N SER A 145 7.64 6.63 6.31
CA SER A 145 7.67 7.35 7.59
C SER A 145 6.28 7.31 8.19
N GLN A 146 6.15 6.68 9.36
CA GLN A 146 4.88 6.52 10.07
C GLN A 146 4.93 7.27 11.39
N TRP A 147 3.91 8.08 11.65
CA TRP A 147 3.70 8.77 12.92
C TRP A 147 2.64 8.02 13.72
N MET A 148 3.10 7.34 14.77
CA MET A 148 2.30 6.37 15.52
C MET A 148 1.74 7.01 16.78
N PHE A 149 0.41 7.04 16.91
CA PHE A 149 -0.27 7.38 18.15
C PHE A 149 -0.49 6.11 18.97
N LYS A 150 0.20 5.99 20.11
CA LYS A 150 0.10 4.85 21.04
C LYS A 150 -0.88 5.08 22.21
N GLY A 151 -1.72 6.12 22.13
CA GLY A 151 -2.73 6.40 23.17
C GLY A 151 -3.95 5.50 23.06
N ASP A 152 -5.13 6.00 23.43
CA ASP A 152 -6.39 5.22 23.52
C ASP A 152 -6.53 4.16 22.42
N ASP A 153 -6.47 2.89 22.86
CA ASP A 153 -6.40 1.71 22.01
C ASP A 153 -7.79 1.23 21.54
N SER A 154 -8.87 1.86 22.02
CA SER A 154 -10.24 1.41 21.74
C SER A 154 -10.57 1.45 20.24
N ALA A 155 -10.19 2.53 19.55
CA ALA A 155 -10.38 2.64 18.10
C ALA A 155 -9.61 1.54 17.34
N GLN A 156 -8.34 1.31 17.71
CA GLN A 156 -7.52 0.28 17.10
C GLN A 156 -8.09 -1.12 17.36
N LYS A 157 -8.52 -1.40 18.59
CA LYS A 157 -9.15 -2.67 18.98
C LYS A 157 -10.41 -2.93 18.18
N GLU A 158 -11.28 -1.93 18.02
CA GLU A 158 -12.52 -2.08 17.26
C GLU A 158 -12.23 -2.41 15.79
N MET A 159 -11.32 -1.68 15.15
CA MET A 159 -10.88 -1.95 13.77
C MET A 159 -10.30 -3.35 13.60
N MET A 160 -9.46 -3.78 14.57
CA MET A 160 -8.84 -5.10 14.57
C MET A 160 -9.89 -6.21 14.76
N LEU A 161 -10.78 -6.07 15.74
CA LEU A 161 -11.83 -7.04 16.03
C LEU A 161 -12.78 -7.22 14.84
N PHE A 162 -13.19 -6.11 14.22
CA PHE A 162 -13.96 -6.15 12.98
C PHE A 162 -13.23 -6.93 11.88
N SER A 163 -11.95 -6.59 11.63
CA SER A 163 -11.14 -7.23 10.58
C SER A 163 -11.00 -8.73 10.82
N LEU A 164 -10.74 -9.15 12.06
CA LEU A 164 -10.62 -10.56 12.43
C LEU A 164 -11.93 -11.32 12.21
N LYS A 165 -13.06 -10.74 12.62
CA LYS A 165 -14.39 -11.33 12.37
C LYS A 165 -14.66 -11.46 10.88
N MET A 166 -14.37 -10.42 10.10
CA MET A 166 -14.56 -10.43 8.65
C MET A 166 -13.73 -11.53 7.97
N ILE A 167 -12.43 -11.61 8.27
CA ILE A 167 -11.55 -12.66 7.71
C ILE A 167 -12.09 -14.06 8.05
N LYS A 168 -12.50 -14.28 9.30
CA LYS A 168 -13.08 -15.55 9.74
C LYS A 168 -14.37 -15.87 8.99
N LYS A 169 -15.23 -14.87 8.79
CA LYS A 169 -16.55 -15.02 8.16
C LYS A 169 -16.45 -15.27 6.66
N LEU A 170 -15.52 -14.61 5.97
CA LEU A 170 -15.27 -14.81 4.55
C LEU A 170 -14.55 -16.13 4.24
N GLY A 171 -14.04 -16.85 5.24
CA GLY A 171 -13.32 -18.11 5.02
C GLY A 171 -12.03 -17.96 4.22
N ILE A 172 -11.52 -16.73 4.08
CA ILE A 172 -10.29 -16.42 3.32
C ILE A 172 -9.05 -16.80 4.13
N ALA A 173 -9.17 -16.95 5.45
CA ALA A 173 -8.10 -17.57 6.22
C ALA A 173 -7.98 -19.03 5.78
N PRO A 174 -6.88 -19.44 5.12
CA PRO A 174 -6.60 -20.87 4.99
C PRO A 174 -6.71 -21.50 6.38
N ASP A 175 -7.27 -22.70 6.45
CA ASP A 175 -7.26 -23.43 7.72
C ASP A 175 -5.81 -23.48 8.26
N LYS A 176 -5.65 -23.65 9.57
CA LYS A 176 -4.32 -23.57 10.17
C LYS A 176 -3.31 -24.51 9.49
N ALA A 177 -3.75 -25.66 9.01
CA ALA A 177 -2.90 -26.64 8.34
C ALA A 177 -2.44 -26.17 6.96
N SER A 178 -3.36 -25.69 6.12
CA SER A 178 -3.09 -25.14 4.79
C SER A 178 -2.30 -23.84 4.85
N MET A 179 -2.55 -22.98 5.85
CA MET A 179 -1.75 -21.79 6.09
C MET A 179 -0.32 -22.17 6.46
N GLN A 180 -0.16 -23.13 7.36
CA GLN A 180 1.14 -23.60 7.81
C GLN A 180 1.91 -24.30 6.67
N GLN A 181 1.23 -25.06 5.82
CA GLN A 181 1.82 -25.69 4.65
C GLN A 181 2.21 -24.66 3.57
N MET A 182 1.35 -23.68 3.28
CA MET A 182 1.65 -22.60 2.35
C MET A 182 2.82 -21.76 2.85
N MET A 183 2.81 -21.39 4.13
CA MET A 183 3.93 -20.70 4.75
C MET A 183 5.19 -21.54 4.68
N HIS A 184 5.14 -22.83 5.00
CA HIS A 184 6.30 -23.72 4.90
C HIS A 184 6.87 -23.75 3.47
N GLN A 185 6.02 -23.94 2.46
CA GLN A 185 6.43 -23.91 1.06
C GLN A 185 7.05 -22.57 0.64
N VAL A 186 6.47 -21.45 1.08
CA VAL A 186 7.02 -20.10 0.86
C VAL A 186 8.35 -19.92 1.59
N PHE A 187 8.48 -20.37 2.84
CA PHE A 187 9.71 -20.29 3.62
C PHE A 187 10.83 -21.16 3.01
N GLU A 188 10.51 -22.35 2.52
CA GLU A 188 11.46 -23.23 1.81
C GLU A 188 11.90 -22.65 0.47
N SER A 189 10.97 -22.05 -0.27
CA SER A 189 11.24 -21.50 -1.61
C SER A 189 11.89 -20.11 -1.54
N TYR A 190 11.63 -19.35 -0.47
CA TYR A 190 12.07 -17.96 -0.30
C TYR A 190 12.56 -17.71 1.14
N PRO A 191 13.68 -18.32 1.56
CA PRO A 191 14.20 -18.19 2.93
C PRO A 191 14.47 -16.74 3.35
N GLN A 192 14.79 -15.86 2.40
CA GLN A 192 15.02 -14.44 2.65
C GLN A 192 13.74 -13.67 2.99
N LEU A 193 12.62 -14.02 2.36
CA LEU A 193 11.31 -13.47 2.72
C LEU A 193 10.97 -13.88 4.16
N GLY A 194 11.32 -15.11 4.54
CA GLY A 194 11.11 -15.58 5.89
C GLY A 194 11.85 -14.78 6.95
N ALA A 195 13.14 -14.53 6.74
CA ALA A 195 13.95 -13.70 7.63
C ALA A 195 13.41 -12.26 7.72
N ALA A 196 12.92 -11.69 6.61
CA ALA A 196 12.30 -10.37 6.59
C ALA A 196 11.00 -10.33 7.42
N MET A 197 10.14 -11.34 7.30
CA MET A 197 8.92 -11.48 8.09
C MET A 197 9.23 -11.66 9.59
N GLU A 198 10.22 -12.47 9.94
CA GLU A 198 10.65 -12.64 11.33
C GLU A 198 11.17 -11.32 11.92
N LYS A 199 11.93 -10.53 11.13
CA LYS A 199 12.38 -9.20 11.55
C LYS A 199 11.18 -8.28 11.78
N LEU A 200 10.21 -8.22 10.87
CA LEU A 200 8.99 -7.42 11.06
C LEU A 200 8.21 -7.85 12.31
N GLN A 201 8.10 -9.16 12.56
CA GLN A 201 7.41 -9.70 13.73
C GLN A 201 8.13 -9.34 15.04
N LYS A 202 9.46 -9.34 15.06
CA LYS A 202 10.24 -8.88 16.23
C LYS A 202 10.09 -7.39 16.49
N GLU A 203 9.85 -6.63 15.42
CA GLU A 203 9.73 -5.17 15.46
C GLU A 203 8.27 -4.69 15.54
N SER A 204 7.30 -5.61 15.67
CA SER A 204 5.86 -5.27 15.66
C SER A 204 5.46 -4.31 16.76
N ASP A 205 6.12 -4.39 17.93
CA ASP A 205 5.83 -3.53 19.08
C ASP A 205 6.17 -2.06 18.80
N LYS A 206 7.14 -1.80 17.92
CA LYS A 206 7.47 -0.44 17.45
C LYS A 206 6.33 0.14 16.61
N LEU A 207 5.61 -0.73 15.89
CA LEU A 207 4.51 -0.42 15.00
C LEU A 207 3.13 -0.44 15.69
N GLY A 208 3.08 -0.61 17.01
CA GLY A 208 1.84 -0.55 17.76
C GLY A 208 1.19 0.84 17.73
N GLY A 209 -0.14 0.88 17.77
CA GLY A 209 -0.94 2.10 17.79
C GLY A 209 -1.64 2.40 16.46
N VAL A 210 -2.19 3.62 16.36
CA VAL A 210 -2.83 4.13 15.14
C VAL A 210 -1.83 5.00 14.37
N ALA A 211 -1.57 4.65 13.11
CA ALA A 211 -0.74 5.49 12.24
C ALA A 211 -1.51 6.75 11.83
N MET A 212 -1.22 7.87 12.50
CA MET A 212 -1.88 9.16 12.26
C MET A 212 -1.40 9.83 10.97
N ARG A 213 -0.17 9.53 10.53
CA ARG A 213 0.35 9.98 9.24
C ARG A 213 1.31 8.94 8.68
N VAL A 214 1.18 8.63 7.40
CA VAL A 214 2.05 7.73 6.66
C VAL A 214 2.52 8.44 5.40
N GLU A 215 3.81 8.64 5.27
CA GLU A 215 4.44 9.18 4.06
C GLU A 215 5.34 8.10 3.47
N SER A 216 5.00 7.64 2.26
CA SER A 216 5.77 6.60 1.58
C SER A 216 6.41 7.13 0.30
N LEU A 217 7.69 6.82 0.13
CA LEU A 217 8.49 7.09 -1.05
C LEU A 217 8.84 5.77 -1.72
N TYR A 218 8.45 5.63 -2.98
CA TYR A 218 8.77 4.50 -3.83
C TYR A 218 9.86 4.93 -4.81
N GLU A 219 10.98 4.21 -4.80
CA GLU A 219 12.13 4.47 -5.64
C GLU A 219 12.57 3.18 -6.36
N SER A 220 13.25 3.31 -7.48
CA SER A 220 14.01 2.21 -8.07
C SER A 220 15.47 2.62 -8.25
N LYS A 221 16.38 1.65 -8.12
CA LYS A 221 17.75 1.77 -8.62
C LYS A 221 17.80 1.14 -10.00
N ALA A 222 18.23 1.89 -11.01
CA ALA A 222 18.53 1.30 -12.31
C ALA A 222 19.82 0.48 -12.20
N ASP A 223 19.85 -0.72 -12.81
CA ASP A 223 21.11 -1.44 -12.97
C ASP A 223 22.04 -0.64 -13.92
N PRO A 224 23.37 -0.72 -13.76
CA PRO A 224 24.33 0.01 -14.60
C PRO A 224 24.16 -0.21 -16.11
N GLN A 225 23.74 -1.40 -16.57
CA GLN A 225 23.52 -1.69 -17.99
C GLN A 225 22.26 -0.98 -18.52
N THR A 226 21.17 -1.01 -17.77
CA THR A 226 19.92 -0.30 -18.08
C THR A 226 20.14 1.23 -18.01
N ALA A 227 20.94 1.70 -17.06
CA ALA A 227 21.32 3.10 -16.94
C ALA A 227 22.21 3.60 -18.09
N GLN A 228 23.04 2.72 -18.67
CA GLN A 228 23.81 3.02 -19.89
C GLN A 228 22.91 3.13 -21.13
N ALA A 229 21.97 2.19 -21.32
CA ALA A 229 21.01 2.23 -22.43
C ALA A 229 20.11 3.48 -22.39
N MET A 230 19.68 3.93 -21.19
CA MET A 230 18.92 5.18 -21.03
C MET A 230 19.74 6.45 -21.27
N LYS A 231 21.06 6.41 -21.06
CA LYS A 231 21.96 7.55 -21.34
C LYS A 231 22.24 7.70 -22.83
N GLU A 232 22.26 6.61 -23.58
CA GLU A 232 22.44 6.64 -25.04
C GLU A 232 21.20 7.15 -25.78
N GLY A 233 19.99 6.91 -25.26
CA GLY A 233 18.73 7.41 -25.85
C GLY A 233 18.38 8.88 -25.55
N LYS A 234 19.16 9.59 -24.72
CA LYS A 234 18.88 10.99 -24.31
C LYS A 234 19.77 12.05 -24.99
N LYS A 235 20.47 11.70 -26.07
CA LYS A 235 21.35 12.64 -26.79
C LYS A 235 20.65 13.67 -27.68
N ASP A 236 19.33 13.58 -27.86
CA ASP A 236 18.57 14.60 -28.61
C ASP A 236 17.51 15.26 -27.71
N LYS A 237 17.93 16.28 -26.96
CA LYS A 237 17.20 17.54 -26.63
C LYS A 237 17.91 18.27 -25.50
N GLU A 238 18.95 19.00 -25.87
CA GLU A 238 19.56 20.03 -25.04
C GLU A 238 19.15 21.41 -25.62
N SER A 239 18.36 22.17 -24.86
CA SER A 239 18.37 23.65 -24.80
C SER A 239 17.09 24.16 -24.12
N THR A 240 17.20 24.56 -22.85
CA THR A 240 16.82 25.92 -22.41
C THR A 240 17.27 26.20 -20.97
N GLU A 241 18.22 27.13 -20.91
CA GLU A 241 18.52 28.16 -19.91
C GLU A 241 17.85 28.12 -18.52
N ILE A 242 18.71 28.18 -17.51
CA ILE A 242 18.39 28.45 -16.10
C ILE A 242 18.43 29.98 -15.89
N PRO A 243 17.39 30.64 -15.37
CA PRO A 243 17.54 32.00 -14.89
C PRO A 243 18.13 31.99 -13.48
N THR A 244 19.24 32.70 -13.36
CA THR A 244 19.81 33.23 -12.13
C THR A 244 18.79 34.10 -11.39
N SER A 245 18.51 33.80 -10.11
CA SER A 245 18.02 34.81 -9.18
C SER A 245 18.83 34.85 -7.89
N VAL A 246 19.12 36.09 -7.53
CA VAL A 246 20.00 36.61 -6.49
C VAL A 246 19.31 36.55 -5.12
N GLY A 247 20.06 36.19 -4.07
CA GLY A 247 19.62 36.33 -2.68
C GLY A 247 20.66 35.82 -1.71
N GLY A 248 21.66 36.66 -1.40
CA GLY A 248 22.84 36.29 -0.64
C GLY A 248 22.60 35.92 0.81
N LEU A 249 23.56 35.17 1.38
CA LEU A 249 24.20 35.48 2.67
C LEU A 249 25.49 34.65 2.80
N VAL A 250 26.59 35.38 2.95
CA VAL A 250 27.96 34.92 3.15
C VAL A 250 28.13 34.49 4.62
N GLY A 251 28.71 33.30 4.85
CA GLY A 251 29.19 32.90 6.17
C GLY A 251 29.64 31.44 6.20
N GLY A 252 30.95 31.20 6.34
CA GLY A 252 31.63 29.88 6.23
C GLY A 252 31.14 28.75 7.16
N LEU A 253 30.16 28.99 8.02
CA LEU A 253 29.48 27.98 8.84
C LEU A 253 28.32 27.28 8.10
N GLY A 254 27.77 27.90 7.04
CA GLY A 254 26.73 27.28 6.20
C GLY A 254 27.22 26.09 5.37
N LYS A 255 28.53 26.02 5.07
CA LYS A 255 29.11 24.98 4.22
C LYS A 255 29.11 23.58 4.87
N LYS A 256 29.24 23.50 6.21
CA LYS A 256 29.16 22.21 6.94
C LYS A 256 27.72 21.72 7.12
N MET A 257 26.76 22.64 7.26
CA MET A 257 25.34 22.28 7.34
C MET A 257 24.77 21.93 5.96
N LEU A 258 25.22 22.64 4.92
CA LEU A 258 24.94 22.31 3.52
C LEU A 258 25.61 20.99 3.11
N ASN A 259 26.87 20.73 3.52
CA ASN A 259 27.51 19.43 3.26
C ASN A 259 26.84 18.28 4.01
N LYS A 260 26.39 18.43 5.27
CA LYS A 260 25.61 17.38 5.94
C LYS A 260 24.24 17.14 5.30
N GLN A 261 23.60 18.19 4.75
CA GLN A 261 22.37 18.05 3.98
C GLN A 261 22.62 17.49 2.56
N LEU A 262 23.79 17.76 1.97
CA LEU A 262 24.21 17.24 0.67
C LEU A 262 24.74 15.80 0.76
N GLU A 263 25.37 15.40 1.87
CA GLU A 263 25.79 14.03 2.20
C GLU A 263 24.56 13.16 2.50
N LYS A 264 23.56 13.68 3.24
CA LYS A 264 22.25 13.00 3.35
C LYS A 264 21.46 12.97 2.03
N LYS A 265 21.68 13.92 1.12
CA LYS A 265 21.15 13.88 -0.26
C LYS A 265 21.99 13.04 -1.21
N GLN A 266 23.20 12.60 -0.83
CA GLN A 266 24.07 11.78 -1.67
C GLN A 266 23.68 10.29 -1.63
N GLU A 267 23.03 9.79 -0.58
CA GLU A 267 22.57 8.37 -0.50
C GLU A 267 21.48 7.99 -1.52
N HIS A 268 20.87 8.96 -2.19
CA HIS A 268 19.77 8.76 -3.14
C HIS A 268 20.09 9.18 -4.59
N LYS A 269 21.33 9.58 -4.92
CA LYS A 269 21.67 10.09 -6.26
C LYS A 269 21.50 9.08 -7.40
N ASP A 270 21.51 7.78 -7.08
CA ASP A 270 21.35 6.70 -8.06
C ASP A 270 19.93 6.10 -8.05
N ARG A 271 18.99 6.75 -7.35
CA ARG A 271 17.60 6.29 -7.22
C ARG A 271 16.66 7.19 -8.02
N THR A 272 15.76 6.56 -8.75
CA THR A 272 14.68 7.25 -9.45
C THR A 272 13.42 7.17 -8.60
N THR A 273 12.85 8.32 -8.22
CA THR A 273 11.54 8.34 -7.55
C THR A 273 10.45 7.91 -8.53
N LEU A 274 9.69 6.89 -8.15
CA LEU A 274 8.55 6.38 -8.90
C LEU A 274 7.23 6.99 -8.42
N LEU A 275 7.03 7.02 -7.10
CA LEU A 275 5.79 7.47 -6.49
C LEU A 275 6.05 8.06 -5.10
N LYS A 276 5.25 9.06 -4.74
CA LYS A 276 5.09 9.53 -3.36
C LYS A 276 3.63 9.39 -2.98
N SER A 277 3.36 8.82 -1.81
CA SER A 277 2.02 8.75 -1.24
C SER A 277 2.03 9.32 0.16
N LYS A 278 0.96 10.03 0.50
CA LYS A 278 0.72 10.55 1.84
C LYS A 278 -0.69 10.18 2.28
N LEU A 279 -0.80 9.60 3.46
CA LEU A 279 -2.04 9.40 4.20
C LEU A 279 -1.92 10.17 5.51
N GLU A 280 -2.96 10.91 5.88
CA GLU A 280 -3.01 11.66 7.12
C GLU A 280 -4.42 11.57 7.72
N VAL A 281 -4.48 11.22 9.00
CA VAL A 281 -5.70 11.18 9.79
C VAL A 281 -5.94 12.59 10.31
N THR A 282 -7.02 13.22 9.84
CA THR A 282 -7.41 14.58 10.21
C THR A 282 -8.42 14.65 11.35
N ASP A 283 -9.03 13.52 11.70
CA ASP A 283 -9.86 13.37 12.90
C ASP A 283 -9.89 11.90 13.33
N LEU A 284 -9.98 11.68 14.65
CA LEU A 284 -10.12 10.35 15.23
C LEU A 284 -11.00 10.49 16.48
N THR A 285 -12.13 9.81 16.49
CA THR A 285 -13.10 9.85 17.59
C THR A 285 -13.62 8.47 17.94
N THR A 286 -13.96 8.29 19.21
CA THR A 286 -14.56 7.06 19.77
C THR A 286 -15.97 7.31 20.30
N SER A 287 -16.58 8.43 19.88
CA SER A 287 -17.96 8.78 20.19
C SER A 287 -18.96 7.72 19.71
N SER A 288 -20.08 7.60 20.41
CA SER A 288 -21.17 6.68 20.03
C SER A 288 -21.72 7.02 18.64
N LEU A 289 -21.83 6.01 17.78
CA LEU A 289 -22.41 6.14 16.45
C LEU A 289 -23.93 5.87 16.46
N GLY A 290 -24.69 6.72 15.77
CA GLY A 290 -26.14 6.58 15.61
C GLY A 290 -26.54 5.28 14.90
N SER A 291 -27.73 4.74 15.22
CA SER A 291 -28.22 3.47 14.64
C SER A 291 -28.46 3.54 13.13
N GLY A 292 -28.98 4.68 12.63
CA GLY A 292 -29.25 4.87 11.21
C GLY A 292 -28.01 5.11 10.33
N LEU A 293 -26.80 5.17 10.91
CA LEU A 293 -25.57 5.45 10.14
C LEU A 293 -25.27 4.36 9.10
N PHE A 294 -25.63 3.12 9.38
CA PHE A 294 -25.35 1.97 8.50
C PHE A 294 -26.57 1.60 7.63
N GLU A 295 -27.63 2.41 7.67
CA GLU A 295 -28.82 2.19 6.86
C GLU A 295 -28.64 2.77 5.46
N ILE A 296 -29.16 2.06 4.46
CA ILE A 296 -29.25 2.55 3.09
C ILE A 296 -30.39 3.58 3.05
N PRO A 297 -30.18 4.79 2.50
CA PRO A 297 -31.25 5.77 2.41
C PRO A 297 -32.44 5.22 1.62
N ALA A 298 -33.65 5.33 2.19
CA ALA A 298 -34.86 4.70 1.64
C ALA A 298 -35.23 5.14 0.21
N SER A 299 -34.72 6.30 -0.24
CA SER A 299 -34.95 6.80 -1.61
C SER A 299 -34.04 6.16 -2.67
N TYR A 300 -33.06 5.34 -2.27
CA TYR A 300 -32.04 4.82 -3.18
C TYR A 300 -32.50 3.52 -3.83
N LYS A 301 -32.11 3.32 -5.08
CA LYS A 301 -32.55 2.18 -5.90
C LYS A 301 -31.51 1.07 -5.90
N LEU A 302 -31.93 -0.15 -5.62
CA LEU A 302 -31.09 -1.33 -5.81
C LEU A 302 -30.87 -1.55 -7.31
N VAL A 303 -29.61 -1.70 -7.72
CA VAL A 303 -29.21 -2.05 -9.08
C VAL A 303 -28.33 -3.29 -9.07
N LYS A 304 -28.30 -4.03 -10.19
CA LYS A 304 -27.41 -5.19 -10.32
C LYS A 304 -25.94 -4.73 -10.39
N PRO A 305 -25.00 -5.48 -9.80
CA PRO A 305 -23.58 -5.26 -10.02
C PRO A 305 -23.29 -5.31 -11.52
N GLN A 306 -22.59 -4.30 -12.05
CA GLN A 306 -22.15 -4.31 -13.44
C GLN A 306 -21.00 -5.32 -13.56
N THR A 307 -21.30 -6.53 -14.04
CA THR A 307 -20.28 -7.47 -14.50
C THR A 307 -19.68 -6.91 -15.78
N LYS A 308 -18.39 -6.55 -15.73
CA LYS A 308 -17.60 -6.19 -16.92
C LYS A 308 -17.02 -7.42 -17.57
#